data_AF-A0ABD5QCB5-F1
#
_entry.id   AF-A0ABD5QCB5-F1
#
_cell.length_a   1.000
_cell.length_b   1.000
_cell.length_c   1.000
_cell.angle_alpha   90.00
_cell.angle_beta   90.00
_cell.angle_gamma   90.00
#
_symmetry.space_group_name_H-M   'P 1'
#
loop_
_entity.id
_entity.type
_entity.pdbx_description
1 polymer ?
#
loop_
_entity_poly.entity_id
_entity_poly.type
_entity_poly.pdbx_seq_one_letter_code
_entity_poly.pdbx_strand_id
1 'polypeptide(L)'
;MIEPIHLTAYNLVIGIITAVGVLYFLFLKPTVVEYHQFLFVTIAGLLVFLIGGPIVELLVPELLHWLHGIASLLVILGLYNPVKNKIRRDAWADVLLREPSQVREPEDWMLPVDDTILGLFHSTDLVLTPSIIAYNTGYSRDEVNRRLVELEKRGFVNKIERGKYQITALGRQYFDGSVSHSLRNQLRHLCRLVLKS
;
A
#
# COMPACT_ATOMS: atom_id res chain seq x y z
N MET A 1 43.37 -30.84 -17.74
CA MET A 1 42.04 -31.44 -17.56
C MET A 1 41.85 -31.53 -16.05
N ILE A 2 40.97 -30.73 -15.46
CA ILE A 2 40.76 -30.76 -14.00
C ILE A 2 39.90 -32.00 -13.72
N GLU A 3 40.38 -32.91 -12.88
CA GLU A 3 39.62 -34.10 -12.50
C GLU A 3 38.28 -33.67 -11.88
N PRO A 4 37.16 -34.34 -12.20
CA PRO A 4 35.81 -33.94 -11.78
C PRO A 4 35.69 -33.74 -10.26
N ILE A 5 36.48 -34.50 -9.48
CA ILE A 5 36.50 -34.40 -8.02
C ILE A 5 36.99 -33.04 -7.49
N HIS A 6 37.91 -32.37 -8.20
CA HIS A 6 38.40 -31.05 -7.79
C HIS A 6 37.34 -29.97 -8.01
N LEU A 7 36.51 -30.11 -9.04
CA LEU A 7 35.42 -29.19 -9.33
C LEU A 7 34.30 -29.33 -8.30
N THR A 8 33.93 -30.57 -7.94
CA THR A 8 32.90 -30.82 -6.92
C THR A 8 33.36 -30.37 -5.53
N ALA A 9 34.64 -30.59 -5.17
CA ALA A 9 35.21 -30.09 -3.93
C ALA A 9 35.21 -28.55 -3.87
N TYR A 10 35.55 -27.88 -4.97
CA TYR A 10 35.44 -26.42 -5.08
C TYR A 10 33.99 -25.95 -4.87
N ASN A 11 33.02 -26.59 -5.54
CA ASN A 11 31.60 -26.25 -5.40
C ASN A 11 31.11 -26.42 -3.96
N LEU A 12 31.55 -27.47 -3.24
CA LEU A 12 31.23 -27.67 -1.83
C LEU A 12 31.79 -26.54 -0.96
N VAL A 13 33.05 -26.15 -1.16
CA VAL A 13 33.69 -25.07 -0.40
C VAL A 13 32.96 -23.75 -0.62
N ILE A 14 32.66 -23.39 -1.87
CA ILE A 14 31.91 -22.18 -2.19
C ILE A 14 30.49 -22.25 -1.61
N GLY A 15 29.81 -23.39 -1.74
CA GLY A 15 28.48 -23.62 -1.19
C GLY A 15 28.41 -23.41 0.33
N ILE A 16 29.42 -23.90 1.07
CA ILE A 16 29.55 -23.69 2.51
C ILE A 16 29.75 -22.20 2.84
N ILE A 17 30.65 -21.51 2.12
CA ILE A 17 30.89 -20.08 2.34
C ILE A 17 29.60 -19.28 2.09
N THR A 18 28.88 -19.56 1.01
CA THR A 18 27.60 -18.91 0.70
C THR A 18 26.53 -19.22 1.75
N ALA A 19 26.43 -20.47 2.21
CA ALA A 19 25.51 -20.88 3.27
C ALA A 19 25.77 -20.13 4.59
N VAL A 20 27.04 -20.00 4.99
CA VAL A 20 27.43 -19.20 6.17
C VAL A 20 27.04 -17.73 5.98
N GLY A 21 27.25 -17.16 4.80
CA GLY A 21 26.83 -15.79 4.48
C GLY A 21 25.31 -15.61 4.61
N VAL A 22 24.51 -16.52 4.06
CA VAL A 22 23.04 -16.50 4.18
C VAL A 22 22.60 -16.58 5.64
N LEU A 23 23.21 -17.47 6.44
CA LEU A 23 22.90 -17.60 7.87
C LEU A 23 23.32 -16.36 8.67
N TYR A 24 24.48 -15.77 8.37
CA TYR A 24 24.93 -14.52 8.98
C TYR A 24 23.90 -13.41 8.76
N PHE A 25 23.40 -13.24 7.53
CA PHE A 25 22.37 -12.26 7.23
C PHE A 25 21.05 -12.54 7.95
N LEU A 26 20.69 -13.80 8.13
CA LEU A 26 19.46 -14.20 8.82
C LEU A 26 19.50 -13.90 10.32
N PHE A 27 20.62 -14.22 10.99
CA PHE A 27 20.70 -14.23 12.45
C PHE A 27 21.32 -12.97 13.05
N LEU A 28 22.21 -12.28 12.34
CA LEU A 28 23.00 -11.17 12.90
C LEU A 28 22.57 -9.78 12.39
N LYS A 29 21.73 -9.73 11.34
CA LYS A 29 21.04 -8.49 10.95
C LYS A 29 19.59 -8.60 11.44
N PRO A 30 19.18 -7.83 12.47
CA PRO A 30 17.78 -7.78 12.87
C PRO A 30 16.96 -7.15 11.74
N THR A 31 16.50 -7.98 10.83
CA THR A 31 15.53 -7.60 9.81
C THR A 31 14.16 -7.73 10.44
N VAL A 32 13.39 -6.65 10.41
CA VAL A 32 12.00 -6.60 10.88
C VAL A 32 11.17 -7.48 9.95
N VAL A 33 11.16 -8.79 10.18
CA VAL A 33 10.42 -9.74 9.34
C VAL A 33 9.49 -10.53 10.23
N GLU A 34 8.25 -10.06 10.37
CA GLU A 34 7.12 -10.76 11.00
C GLU A 34 6.78 -12.13 10.33
N TYR A 35 7.57 -12.59 9.35
CA TYR A 35 7.38 -13.81 8.55
C TYR A 35 8.48 -14.84 8.77
N HIS A 36 8.79 -15.14 10.02
CA HIS A 36 9.87 -16.05 10.39
C HIS A 36 9.77 -17.44 9.71
N GLN A 37 8.57 -18.04 9.65
CA GLN A 37 8.40 -19.44 9.23
C GLN A 37 8.71 -19.68 7.73
N PHE A 38 8.23 -18.82 6.83
CA PHE A 38 8.44 -19.00 5.38
C PHE A 38 9.87 -18.67 4.95
N LEU A 39 10.49 -17.69 5.61
CA LEU A 39 11.90 -17.36 5.40
C LEU A 39 12.80 -18.55 5.79
N PHE A 40 12.54 -19.20 6.94
CA PHE A 40 13.27 -20.40 7.34
C PHE A 40 13.11 -21.55 6.33
N VAL A 41 11.91 -21.78 5.79
CA VAL A 41 11.68 -22.82 4.77
C VAL A 41 12.45 -22.53 3.48
N THR A 42 12.47 -21.27 3.05
CA THR A 42 13.21 -20.83 1.85
C THR A 42 14.72 -21.02 2.04
N ILE A 43 15.24 -20.62 3.20
CA ILE A 43 16.67 -20.76 3.53
C ILE A 43 17.05 -22.22 3.69
N ALA A 44 16.21 -23.04 4.32
CA ALA A 44 16.44 -24.48 4.40
C ALA A 44 16.56 -25.10 3.00
N GLY A 45 15.67 -24.74 2.06
CA GLY A 45 15.79 -25.17 0.67
C GLY A 45 17.11 -24.75 0.01
N LEU A 46 17.52 -23.49 0.20
CA LEU A 46 18.81 -22.99 -0.31
C LEU A 46 20.02 -23.69 0.29
N LEU A 47 20.00 -24.00 1.59
CA LEU A 47 21.08 -24.72 2.27
C LEU A 47 21.20 -26.17 1.77
N VAL A 48 20.06 -26.85 1.61
CA VAL A 48 20.01 -28.20 1.03
C VAL A 48 20.57 -28.20 -0.39
N PHE A 49 20.30 -27.15 -1.17
CA PHE A 49 20.87 -26.99 -2.51
C PHE A 49 22.39 -26.75 -2.49
N LEU A 50 22.83 -25.71 -1.76
CA LEU A 50 24.21 -25.21 -1.75
C LEU A 50 25.21 -26.23 -1.19
N ILE A 51 24.83 -26.94 -0.14
CA ILE A 51 25.72 -27.90 0.55
C ILE A 51 25.38 -29.32 0.13
N GLY A 52 24.10 -29.66 0.11
CA GLY A 52 23.68 -31.03 -0.17
C GLY A 52 23.98 -31.45 -1.60
N GLY A 53 23.85 -30.56 -2.59
CA GLY A 53 24.14 -30.87 -4.00
C GLY A 53 25.55 -31.42 -4.19
N PRO A 54 26.60 -30.66 -3.81
CA PRO A 54 27.97 -31.14 -3.89
C PRO A 54 28.27 -32.38 -3.03
N ILE A 55 27.64 -32.53 -1.86
CA ILE A 55 27.82 -33.73 -1.01
C ILE A 55 27.25 -34.97 -1.70
N VAL A 56 26.03 -34.89 -2.22
CA VAL A 56 25.37 -36.02 -2.90
C VAL A 56 26.06 -36.34 -4.21
N GLU A 57 26.58 -35.35 -4.92
CA GLU A 57 27.43 -35.55 -6.11
C GLU A 57 28.70 -36.36 -5.79
N LEU A 58 29.30 -36.18 -4.60
CA LEU A 58 30.47 -36.95 -4.18
C LEU A 58 30.13 -38.37 -3.69
N LEU A 59 28.99 -38.54 -3.02
CA LEU A 59 28.66 -39.80 -2.33
C LEU A 59 27.75 -40.71 -3.14
N VAL A 60 26.68 -40.17 -3.72
CA VAL A 60 25.62 -40.93 -4.39
C VAL A 60 25.07 -40.11 -5.58
N PRO A 61 25.79 -40.03 -6.71
CA PRO A 61 25.43 -39.17 -7.85
C PRO A 61 24.01 -39.43 -8.41
N GLU A 62 23.52 -40.66 -8.29
CA GLU A 62 22.18 -41.07 -8.74
C GLU A 62 21.06 -40.28 -8.05
N LEU A 63 21.29 -39.79 -6.83
CA LEU A 63 20.29 -39.03 -6.05
C LEU A 63 20.37 -37.52 -6.28
N LEU A 64 21.31 -37.03 -7.10
CA LEU A 64 21.56 -35.60 -7.28
C LEU A 64 20.29 -34.85 -7.73
N HIS A 65 19.59 -35.37 -8.73
CA HIS A 65 18.38 -34.76 -9.28
C HIS A 65 17.23 -34.75 -8.28
N TRP A 66 17.09 -35.81 -7.47
CA TRP A 66 16.10 -35.88 -6.40
C TRP A 66 16.35 -34.81 -5.33
N LEU A 67 17.61 -34.63 -4.95
CA LEU A 67 17.98 -33.59 -3.99
C LEU A 67 17.69 -32.18 -4.53
N HIS A 68 18.02 -31.93 -5.80
CA HIS A 68 17.70 -30.66 -6.46
C HIS A 68 16.19 -30.42 -6.51
N GLY A 69 15.39 -31.46 -6.78
CA GLY A 69 13.93 -31.41 -6.77
C GLY A 69 13.35 -31.07 -5.38
N ILE A 70 13.85 -31.70 -4.32
CA ILE A 70 13.44 -31.43 -2.94
C ILE A 70 13.82 -30.00 -2.53
N ALA A 71 15.04 -29.57 -2.84
CA ALA A 71 15.50 -28.22 -2.53
C ALA A 71 14.66 -27.15 -3.26
N SER A 72 14.36 -27.37 -4.54
CA SER A 72 13.52 -26.48 -5.33
C SER A 72 12.10 -26.42 -4.79
N LEU A 73 11.53 -27.56 -4.36
CA LEU A 73 10.20 -27.60 -3.75
C LEU A 73 10.16 -26.80 -2.45
N LEU A 74 11.17 -26.92 -1.58
CA LEU A 74 11.27 -26.13 -0.35
C LEU A 74 11.35 -24.62 -0.64
N VAL A 75 12.16 -24.23 -1.63
CA VAL A 75 12.26 -22.82 -2.06
C VAL A 75 10.92 -22.34 -2.61
N ILE A 76 10.26 -23.11 -3.48
CA ILE A 76 8.96 -22.76 -4.04
C ILE A 76 7.91 -22.61 -2.93
N LEU A 77 7.82 -23.56 -2.00
CA LEU A 77 6.88 -23.52 -0.88
C LEU A 77 7.16 -22.35 0.07
N GLY A 78 8.44 -22.08 0.35
CA GLY A 78 8.86 -20.92 1.13
C GLY A 78 8.49 -19.59 0.46
N LEU A 79 8.63 -19.50 -0.87
CA LEU A 79 8.28 -18.31 -1.65
C LEU A 79 6.79 -18.20 -2.00
N TYR A 80 6.02 -19.29 -1.92
CA TYR A 80 4.62 -19.35 -2.35
C TYR A 80 3.69 -18.45 -1.51
N ASN A 81 4.03 -18.14 -0.25
CA ASN A 81 3.18 -17.36 0.64
C ASN A 81 3.85 -16.28 1.53
N PRO A 82 4.67 -15.36 0.98
CA PRO A 82 4.88 -14.06 1.65
C PRO A 82 4.50 -12.83 0.81
N VAL A 83 4.44 -12.92 -0.53
CA VAL A 83 4.28 -11.72 -1.38
C VAL A 83 2.82 -11.31 -1.58
N LYS A 84 1.86 -12.22 -1.42
CA LYS A 84 0.46 -11.94 -1.78
C LYS A 84 -0.51 -11.65 -0.63
N ASN A 85 -0.19 -11.93 0.63
CA ASN A 85 -1.27 -12.04 1.61
C ASN A 85 -1.38 -10.99 2.73
N LYS A 86 -0.30 -10.30 3.14
CA LYS A 86 -0.42 -9.41 4.33
C LYS A 86 0.39 -8.12 4.32
N ILE A 87 1.47 -8.02 3.53
CA ILE A 87 2.26 -6.77 3.42
C ILE A 87 1.45 -5.61 2.79
N ARG A 88 0.31 -5.89 2.12
CA ARG A 88 -0.37 -4.88 1.30
C ARG A 88 -1.70 -4.33 1.84
N ARG A 89 -2.26 -4.86 2.93
CA ARG A 89 -3.55 -4.36 3.42
C ARG A 89 -3.39 -3.38 4.58
N ASP A 90 -2.54 -3.69 5.55
CA ASP A 90 -2.60 -2.97 6.83
C ASP A 90 -1.64 -1.77 6.83
N ALA A 91 -0.46 -1.91 6.22
CA ALA A 91 0.50 -0.81 6.06
C ALA A 91 0.02 0.24 5.04
N TRP A 92 -0.64 -0.18 3.96
CA TRP A 92 -1.27 0.75 3.03
C TRP A 92 -2.51 1.37 3.67
N ALA A 93 -3.32 0.63 4.43
CA ALA A 93 -4.42 1.23 5.16
C ALA A 93 -3.91 2.33 6.09
N ASP A 94 -2.86 2.12 6.89
CA ASP A 94 -2.34 3.17 7.78
C ASP A 94 -1.81 4.39 7.01
N VAL A 95 -1.09 4.18 5.90
CA VAL A 95 -0.63 5.29 5.03
C VAL A 95 -1.78 6.03 4.35
N LEU A 96 -2.78 5.30 3.83
CA LEU A 96 -3.99 5.84 3.21
C LEU A 96 -4.90 6.55 4.24
N LEU A 97 -4.92 6.09 5.50
CA LEU A 97 -5.71 6.66 6.59
C LEU A 97 -5.04 7.89 7.22
N ARG A 98 -3.72 8.02 7.13
CA ARG A 98 -2.99 9.24 7.55
C ARG A 98 -3.25 10.43 6.63
N GLU A 99 -3.33 10.19 5.31
CA GLU A 99 -3.57 11.21 4.30
C GLU A 99 -4.70 10.81 3.34
N PRO A 100 -5.96 10.79 3.81
CA PRO A 100 -7.09 10.34 2.99
C PRO A 100 -7.35 11.24 1.77
N SER A 101 -6.79 12.46 1.75
CA SER A 101 -6.81 13.37 0.61
C SER A 101 -6.16 12.79 -0.64
N GLN A 102 -5.15 11.92 -0.49
CA GLN A 102 -4.43 11.28 -1.60
C GLN A 102 -5.21 10.11 -2.23
N VAL A 103 -6.28 9.66 -1.56
CA VAL A 103 -7.09 8.49 -1.94
C VAL A 103 -8.45 8.90 -2.47
N ARG A 104 -8.94 10.05 -2.00
CA ARG A 104 -10.17 10.65 -2.52
C ARG A 104 -9.98 11.00 -3.98
N GLU A 105 -11.00 10.76 -4.79
CA GLU A 105 -11.08 11.26 -6.16
C GLU A 105 -11.70 12.68 -6.11
N PRO A 106 -10.88 13.76 -6.11
CA PRO A 106 -11.43 15.10 -6.20
C PRO A 106 -12.13 15.29 -7.54
N GLU A 107 -13.16 16.12 -7.55
CA GLU A 107 -13.77 16.56 -8.80
C GLU A 107 -12.79 17.43 -9.58
N ASP A 108 -12.87 17.44 -10.92
CA ASP A 108 -11.93 18.14 -11.81
C ASP A 108 -11.73 19.64 -11.51
N TRP A 109 -12.67 20.26 -10.79
CA TRP A 109 -12.66 21.68 -10.43
C TRP A 109 -12.09 21.96 -9.03
N MET A 110 -11.94 20.92 -8.21
CA MET A 110 -11.51 21.05 -6.83
C MET A 110 -10.00 21.30 -6.76
N LEU A 111 -9.62 22.16 -5.83
CA LEU A 111 -8.24 22.43 -5.48
C LEU A 111 -7.91 21.73 -4.15
N PRO A 112 -6.62 21.47 -3.84
CA PRO A 112 -6.22 20.89 -2.55
C PRO A 112 -6.73 21.68 -1.32
N VAL A 113 -6.92 23.00 -1.49
CA VAL A 113 -7.52 23.88 -0.47
C VAL A 113 -8.94 23.45 -0.12
N ASP A 114 -9.74 23.02 -1.10
CA ASP A 114 -11.15 22.64 -0.86
C ASP A 114 -11.25 21.38 0.01
N ASP A 115 -10.41 20.38 -0.26
CA ASP A 115 -10.36 19.15 0.53
C ASP A 115 -9.97 19.46 1.99
N THR A 116 -9.03 20.38 2.18
CA THR A 116 -8.61 20.85 3.50
C THR A 116 -9.74 21.59 4.23
N ILE A 117 -10.46 22.47 3.52
CA ILE A 117 -11.62 23.19 4.07
C ILE A 117 -12.72 22.20 4.47
N LEU A 118 -13.08 21.26 3.60
CA LEU A 118 -14.11 20.26 3.86
C LEU A 118 -13.72 19.31 5.00
N GLY A 119 -12.44 18.93 5.09
CA GLY A 119 -11.93 18.12 6.20
C GLY A 119 -12.00 18.82 7.55
N LEU A 120 -11.76 20.13 7.57
CA LEU A 120 -11.94 20.92 8.79
C LEU A 120 -13.41 20.96 9.24
N PHE A 121 -14.34 21.20 8.30
CA PHE A 121 -15.76 21.12 8.65
C PHE A 121 -16.18 19.73 9.08
N HIS A 122 -15.73 18.68 8.40
CA HIS A 122 -16.08 17.30 8.70
C HIS A 122 -15.59 16.86 10.08
N SER A 123 -14.34 17.19 10.43
CA SER A 123 -13.76 16.80 11.73
C SER A 123 -14.34 17.56 12.92
N THR A 124 -14.89 18.75 12.71
CA THR A 124 -15.43 19.59 13.80
C THR A 124 -16.96 19.55 13.88
N ASP A 125 -17.65 19.31 12.76
CA ASP A 125 -19.10 19.48 12.58
C ASP A 125 -19.62 20.86 13.05
N LEU A 126 -18.75 21.87 13.05
CA LEU A 126 -19.05 23.22 13.51
C LEU A 126 -19.49 24.16 12.38
N VAL A 127 -20.17 25.23 12.77
CA VAL A 127 -20.37 26.41 11.93
C VAL A 127 -19.12 27.29 12.02
N LEU A 128 -18.45 27.51 10.90
CA LEU A 128 -17.15 28.21 10.86
C LEU A 128 -17.22 29.49 10.03
N THR A 129 -16.35 30.44 10.37
CA THR A 129 -16.12 31.65 9.58
C THR A 129 -14.83 31.50 8.75
N PRO A 130 -14.69 32.24 7.63
CA PRO A 130 -13.48 32.22 6.82
C PRO A 130 -12.20 32.49 7.61
N SER A 131 -12.26 33.36 8.63
CA SER A 131 -11.10 33.68 9.47
C SER A 131 -10.66 32.49 10.31
N ILE A 132 -11.60 31.74 10.90
CA ILE A 132 -11.30 30.55 11.70
C ILE A 132 -10.76 29.44 10.80
N ILE A 133 -11.32 29.29 9.60
CA ILE A 133 -10.84 28.29 8.64
C ILE A 133 -9.42 28.62 8.19
N ALA A 134 -9.14 29.86 7.79
CA ALA A 134 -7.80 30.31 7.41
C ALA A 134 -6.78 30.07 8.53
N TYR A 135 -7.13 30.41 9.76
CA TYR A 135 -6.27 30.21 10.93
C TYR A 135 -5.90 28.74 11.15
N ASN A 136 -6.84 27.81 10.98
CA ASN A 136 -6.63 26.38 11.24
C ASN A 136 -6.05 25.61 10.05
N THR A 137 -6.18 26.13 8.82
CA THR A 137 -5.71 25.45 7.60
C THR A 137 -4.38 26.00 7.08
N GLY A 138 -3.94 27.17 7.56
CA GLY A 138 -2.71 27.84 7.09
C GLY A 138 -2.86 28.55 5.74
N TYR A 139 -4.03 28.49 5.11
CA TYR A 139 -4.34 29.26 3.89
C TYR A 139 -4.73 30.71 4.21
N SER A 140 -4.55 31.60 3.23
CA SER A 140 -4.97 33.00 3.38
C SER A 140 -6.50 33.10 3.47
N ARG A 141 -6.98 34.10 4.20
CA ARG A 141 -8.42 34.36 4.34
C ARG A 141 -9.09 34.64 2.99
N ASP A 142 -8.40 35.29 2.07
CA ASP A 142 -8.92 35.60 0.74
C ASP A 142 -9.05 34.33 -0.12
N GLU A 143 -8.08 33.42 -0.03
CA GLU A 143 -8.18 32.11 -0.71
C GLU A 143 -9.35 31.31 -0.16
N VAL A 144 -9.46 31.22 1.16
CA VAL A 144 -10.58 30.54 1.84
C VAL A 144 -11.93 31.13 1.43
N ASN A 145 -12.07 32.46 1.40
CA ASN A 145 -13.30 33.12 0.96
C ASN A 145 -13.66 32.73 -0.48
N ARG A 146 -12.69 32.79 -1.40
CA ARG A 146 -12.89 32.43 -2.80
C ARG A 146 -13.35 30.98 -2.95
N ARG A 147 -12.72 30.07 -2.21
CA ARG A 147 -13.06 28.64 -2.23
C ARG A 147 -14.42 28.36 -1.60
N LEU A 148 -14.76 29.01 -0.49
CA LEU A 148 -16.08 28.86 0.15
C LEU A 148 -17.23 29.26 -0.78
N VAL A 149 -17.06 30.30 -1.61
CA VAL A 149 -18.06 30.69 -2.61
C VAL A 149 -18.25 29.59 -3.66
N GLU A 150 -17.17 28.98 -4.13
CA GLU A 150 -17.25 27.90 -5.13
C GLU A 150 -17.84 26.61 -4.53
N LEU A 151 -17.45 26.25 -3.30
CA LEU A 151 -18.01 25.12 -2.55
C LEU A 151 -19.50 25.31 -2.25
N GLU A 152 -19.92 26.52 -1.89
CA GLU A 152 -21.32 26.88 -1.66
C GLU A 152 -22.13 26.75 -2.95
N LYS A 153 -21.63 27.32 -4.05
CA LYS A 153 -22.25 27.24 -5.38
C LYS A 153 -22.49 25.80 -5.84
N ARG A 154 -21.63 24.87 -5.43
CA ARG A 154 -21.71 23.43 -5.76
C ARG A 154 -22.40 22.60 -4.69
N GLY A 155 -22.85 23.22 -3.60
CA GLY A 155 -23.66 22.61 -2.56
C GLY A 155 -22.89 21.76 -1.54
N PHE A 156 -21.55 21.88 -1.46
CA PHE A 156 -20.74 21.17 -0.49
C PHE A 156 -20.80 21.81 0.91
N VAL A 157 -21.00 23.13 0.95
CA VAL A 157 -21.24 23.92 2.17
C VAL A 157 -22.46 24.81 1.97
N ASN A 158 -23.10 25.23 3.06
CA ASN A 158 -24.19 26.20 3.06
C ASN A 158 -23.82 27.38 3.96
N LYS A 159 -24.20 28.57 3.51
CA LYS A 159 -24.11 29.78 4.33
C LYS A 159 -25.34 29.91 5.20
N ILE A 160 -25.17 29.75 6.51
CA ILE A 160 -26.27 29.80 7.49
C ILE A 160 -26.55 31.26 7.89
N GLU A 161 -25.51 32.08 7.96
CA GLU A 161 -25.61 33.51 8.23
C GLU A 161 -24.50 34.27 7.49
N ARG A 162 -24.52 35.61 7.58
CA ARG A 162 -23.47 36.44 6.99
C ARG A 162 -22.08 36.04 7.50
N GLY A 163 -21.31 35.39 6.61
CA GLY A 163 -19.93 34.98 6.87
C GLY A 163 -19.78 33.71 7.70
N LYS A 164 -20.86 32.94 7.90
CA LYS A 164 -20.87 31.67 8.63
C LYS A 164 -21.30 30.54 7.71
N TYR A 165 -20.49 29.50 7.64
CA TYR A 165 -20.66 28.36 6.75
C TYR A 165 -20.78 27.06 7.55
N GLN A 166 -21.50 26.09 7.00
CA GLN A 166 -21.64 24.75 7.55
C GLN A 166 -21.58 23.72 6.42
N ILE A 167 -21.00 22.55 6.68
CA ILE A 167 -20.97 21.45 5.71
C ILE A 167 -22.37 20.87 5.47
N THR A 168 -22.65 20.55 4.20
CA THR A 168 -23.92 19.91 3.82
C THR A 168 -23.82 18.38 3.90
N ALA A 169 -24.95 17.70 3.67
CA ALA A 169 -24.94 16.26 3.46
C ALA A 169 -24.06 15.84 2.26
N LEU A 170 -24.03 16.64 1.19
CA LEU A 170 -23.15 16.38 0.04
C LEU A 170 -21.68 16.48 0.43
N GLY A 171 -21.31 17.53 1.17
CA GLY A 171 -19.93 17.71 1.65
C GLY A 171 -19.47 16.57 2.56
N ARG A 172 -20.34 16.12 3.48
CA ARG A 172 -20.06 14.94 4.33
C ARG A 172 -19.87 13.68 3.51
N GLN A 173 -20.80 13.39 2.59
CA GLN A 173 -20.70 12.21 1.75
C GLN A 173 -19.42 12.16 0.91
N TYR A 174 -18.99 13.32 0.38
CA TYR A 174 -17.73 13.44 -0.34
C TYR A 174 -16.54 13.05 0.55
N PHE A 175 -16.52 13.55 1.79
CA PHE A 175 -15.41 13.27 2.71
C PHE A 175 -15.39 11.82 3.20
N ASP A 176 -16.56 11.22 3.41
CA ASP A 176 -16.75 9.82 3.82
C ASP A 176 -16.46 8.80 2.71
N GLY A 177 -16.20 9.24 1.46
CA GLY A 177 -16.00 8.34 0.32
C GLY A 177 -17.27 7.58 -0.11
N SER A 178 -18.44 7.99 0.39
CA SER A 178 -19.74 7.37 0.06
C SER A 178 -20.31 7.87 -1.28
N VAL A 179 -19.65 8.83 -1.93
CA VAL A 179 -19.97 9.27 -3.30
C VAL A 179 -19.20 8.41 -4.30
N SER A 180 -19.82 7.33 -4.78
CA SER A 180 -19.39 6.72 -6.03
C SER A 180 -19.78 7.65 -7.20
N HIS A 181 -18.78 8.25 -7.82
CA HIS A 181 -18.97 9.22 -8.91
C HIS A 181 -19.72 8.66 -10.14
N SER A 182 -19.66 7.34 -10.33
CA SER A 182 -20.39 6.62 -11.40
C SER A 182 -21.91 6.75 -11.27
N LEU A 183 -22.47 6.62 -10.06
CA LEU A 183 -23.92 6.56 -9.87
C LEU A 183 -24.60 7.94 -9.98
N ARG A 184 -23.95 8.99 -9.48
CA ARG A 184 -24.55 10.34 -9.43
C ARG A 184 -24.57 11.03 -10.80
N ASN A 185 -23.59 10.76 -11.66
CA ASN A 185 -23.57 11.27 -13.04
C ASN A 185 -24.52 10.48 -13.95
N GLN A 186 -24.64 9.15 -13.78
CA GLN A 186 -25.67 8.36 -14.48
C GLN A 186 -27.08 8.80 -14.11
N LEU A 187 -27.37 9.03 -12.83
CA LEU A 187 -28.70 9.48 -12.38
C LEU A 187 -29.06 10.88 -12.88
N ARG A 188 -28.12 11.83 -12.90
CA ARG A 188 -28.35 13.16 -13.48
C ARG A 188 -28.56 13.11 -14.99
N HIS A 189 -27.86 12.20 -15.69
CA HIS A 189 -28.04 12.00 -17.13
C HIS A 189 -29.40 11.35 -17.44
N LEU A 190 -29.82 10.38 -16.63
CA LEU A 190 -31.13 9.73 -16.75
C LEU A 190 -32.28 10.68 -16.43
N CYS A 191 -32.20 11.46 -15.35
CA CYS A 191 -33.22 12.47 -15.04
C CYS A 191 -33.34 13.54 -16.14
N ARG A 192 -32.24 13.95 -16.79
CA ARG A 192 -32.28 14.89 -17.92
C ARG A 192 -32.90 14.30 -19.19
N LEU A 193 -32.80 12.99 -19.39
CA LEU A 193 -33.43 12.30 -20.52
C LEU A 193 -34.93 12.10 -20.27
N VAL A 194 -35.33 11.75 -19.05
CA VAL A 194 -36.74 11.57 -18.66
C VAL A 194 -37.52 12.89 -18.60
N LEU A 195 -36.88 14.00 -18.23
CA LEU A 195 -37.52 15.33 -18.23
C LEU A 195 -37.57 16.01 -19.62
N LYS A 196 -36.99 15.39 -20.65
CA LYS A 196 -37.02 15.86 -22.05
C LYS A 196 -37.89 15.00 -22.98
N SER A 197 -38.57 13.98 -22.45
CA SER A 197 -39.60 13.18 -23.12
C SER A 197 -40.98 13.53 -22.60
#